data_AF-A0A086MK20-F1
#
_entry.id   AF-A0A086MK20-F1
#
_cell.length_a   1.000
_cell.length_b   1.000
_cell.length_c   1.000
_cell.angle_alpha   90.00
_cell.angle_beta   90.00
_cell.angle_gamma   90.00
#
_symmetry.space_group_name_H-M   'P 1'
#
loop_
_entity.id
_entity.type
_entity.pdbx_description
1 polymer ?
#
loop_
_entity_poly.entity_id
_entity_poly.type
_entity_poly.pdbx_seq_one_letter_code
_entity_poly.pdbx_strand_id
1 'polypeptide(L)'
;MRVGGYLLLWGALLAGAPASGQEASRLEPVVTACDRLAAMPGDLSVPPGIDPVYEGLLDAPLVKIICEAAVEIRPDMPRLRHALGRANLHLGEHVIAKENLLKAADGGHAYSLTTLG
;
A
#
# COMPACT_ATOMS: atom_id res chain seq x y z
N MET A 1 -64.01 24.47 -20.73
CA MET A 1 -63.25 24.28 -19.48
C MET A 1 -62.68 22.86 -19.44
N ARG A 2 -61.38 22.70 -19.67
CA ARG A 2 -60.47 21.75 -18.98
C ARG A 2 -59.06 21.96 -19.53
N VAL A 3 -58.18 22.38 -18.63
CA VAL A 3 -56.74 22.60 -18.82
C VAL A 3 -56.03 21.26 -18.64
N GLY A 4 -55.06 20.94 -19.49
CA GLY A 4 -54.07 19.88 -19.29
C GLY A 4 -52.95 20.15 -20.28
N GLY A 5 -51.70 20.40 -19.91
CA GLY A 5 -50.96 19.96 -18.73
C GLY A 5 -49.67 19.35 -19.27
N TYR A 6 -48.80 20.19 -19.85
CA TYR A 6 -47.51 19.76 -20.41
C TYR A 6 -46.54 19.48 -19.27
N LEU A 7 -46.47 18.22 -18.84
CA LEU A 7 -45.39 17.72 -17.98
C LEU A 7 -44.28 17.18 -18.87
N LEU A 8 -43.26 18.02 -19.04
CA LEU A 8 -41.92 17.63 -19.48
C LEU A 8 -41.37 16.61 -18.48
N LEU A 9 -41.09 15.38 -18.93
CA LEU A 9 -40.32 14.40 -18.16
C LEU A 9 -39.03 14.09 -18.92
N TRP A 10 -38.00 14.87 -18.57
CA TRP A 10 -36.61 14.47 -18.72
C TRP A 10 -36.34 13.34 -17.72
N GLY A 11 -36.18 12.10 -18.19
CA GLY A 11 -35.70 10.97 -17.39
C GLY A 11 -34.51 10.34 -18.11
N ALA A 12 -33.28 10.61 -17.68
CA ALA A 12 -32.53 9.90 -16.63
C ALA A 12 -31.41 9.04 -17.26
N LEU A 13 -30.28 9.68 -17.59
CA LEU A 13 -28.98 9.00 -17.56
C LEU A 13 -28.50 9.05 -16.11
N LEU A 14 -28.60 7.94 -15.38
CA LEU A 14 -27.86 7.75 -14.14
C LEU A 14 -26.88 6.60 -14.35
N ALA A 15 -25.61 7.00 -14.35
CA ALA A 15 -24.44 6.17 -14.48
C ALA A 15 -24.36 5.12 -13.35
N GLY A 16 -24.22 3.86 -13.73
CA GLY A 16 -23.79 2.81 -12.82
C GLY A 16 -22.25 2.80 -12.71
N ALA A 17 -21.70 3.38 -11.66
CA ALA A 17 -20.38 3.04 -11.14
C ALA A 17 -20.40 3.30 -9.62
N PRO A 18 -20.16 2.27 -8.80
CA PRO A 18 -18.78 2.10 -8.31
C PRO A 18 -18.43 0.63 -7.99
N ALA A 19 -17.49 0.04 -8.74
CA ALA A 19 -16.81 -1.21 -8.33
C ALA A 19 -15.52 -0.93 -7.52
N SER A 20 -14.98 0.28 -7.57
CA SER A 20 -13.64 0.61 -7.05
C SER A 20 -13.54 0.66 -5.52
N GLY A 21 -14.59 1.06 -4.80
CA GLY A 21 -14.54 1.23 -3.34
C GLY A 21 -14.55 -0.09 -2.55
N GLN A 22 -15.24 -1.12 -3.06
CA GLN A 22 -15.40 -2.39 -2.36
C GLN A 22 -14.18 -3.30 -2.50
N GLU A 23 -13.46 -3.19 -3.61
CA GLU A 23 -12.21 -3.93 -3.85
C GLU A 23 -11.07 -3.35 -3.02
N ALA A 24 -10.92 -2.01 -2.98
CA ALA A 24 -9.96 -1.34 -2.10
C ALA A 24 -10.15 -1.79 -0.64
N SER A 25 -11.38 -1.75 -0.12
CA SER A 25 -11.67 -2.17 1.25
C SER A 25 -11.33 -3.64 1.56
N ARG A 26 -11.38 -4.55 0.57
CA ARG A 26 -11.01 -5.96 0.76
C ARG A 26 -9.51 -6.20 0.69
N LEU A 27 -8.77 -5.33 0.01
CA LEU A 27 -7.33 -5.46 -0.21
C LEU A 27 -6.48 -4.70 0.84
N GLU A 28 -7.10 -3.78 1.59
CA GLU A 28 -6.52 -3.14 2.79
C GLU A 28 -5.95 -4.10 3.86
N PRO A 29 -6.48 -5.32 4.10
CA PRO A 29 -5.90 -6.26 5.07
C PRO A 29 -4.48 -6.70 4.72
N VAL A 30 -4.14 -6.85 3.43
CA VAL A 30 -2.79 -7.26 2.99
C VAL A 30 -1.80 -6.12 3.19
N VAL A 31 -2.21 -4.88 2.88
CA VAL A 31 -1.45 -3.65 3.16
C VAL A 31 -1.19 -3.52 4.66
N THR A 32 -2.24 -3.66 5.46
CA THR A 32 -2.16 -3.59 6.94
C THR A 32 -1.26 -4.69 7.50
N ALA A 33 -1.31 -5.90 6.93
CA ALA A 33 -0.45 -7.00 7.34
C ALA A 33 1.02 -6.71 7.01
N CYS A 34 1.32 -6.20 5.81
CA CYS A 34 2.68 -5.78 5.44
C CYS A 34 3.19 -4.68 6.39
N ASP A 35 2.39 -3.63 6.62
CA ASP A 35 2.74 -2.53 7.52
C ASP A 35 3.07 -3.05 8.94
N ARG A 36 2.29 -4.00 9.48
CA ARG A 36 2.52 -4.60 10.81
C ARG A 36 3.74 -5.50 10.88
N LEU A 37 3.96 -6.33 9.86
CA LEU A 37 5.05 -7.31 9.87
C LEU A 37 6.42 -6.67 9.61
N ALA A 38 6.44 -5.52 8.93
CA ALA A 38 7.67 -4.93 8.42
C ALA A 38 8.04 -3.57 9.03
N ALA A 39 7.21 -3.00 9.92
CA ALA A 39 7.38 -1.67 10.48
C ALA A 39 8.81 -1.40 10.96
N MET A 40 9.48 -0.42 10.32
CA MET A 40 10.88 -0.10 10.59
C MET A 40 11.01 0.83 11.80
N PRO A 41 11.82 0.50 12.83
CA PRO A 41 12.03 1.39 13.96
C PRO A 41 12.55 2.77 13.54
N GLY A 42 11.85 3.83 13.95
CA GLY A 42 12.22 5.21 13.66
C GLY A 42 11.82 5.72 12.28
N ASP A 43 11.19 4.89 11.45
CA ASP A 43 10.56 5.35 10.22
C ASP A 43 9.24 6.07 10.52
N LEU A 44 9.21 7.37 10.27
CA LEU A 44 8.04 8.23 10.51
C LEU A 44 6.90 7.99 9.51
N SER A 45 7.13 7.20 8.46
CA SER A 45 6.11 6.81 7.49
C SER A 45 5.21 5.67 7.99
N VAL A 46 5.62 4.97 9.05
CA VAL A 46 4.86 3.87 9.64
C VAL A 46 3.51 4.39 10.15
N PRO A 47 2.38 3.75 9.78
CA PRO A 47 1.07 4.17 10.24
C PRO A 47 0.95 4.20 11.79
N PRO A 48 0.19 5.17 12.35
CA PRO A 48 -0.04 5.24 13.79
C PRO A 48 -0.63 3.95 14.36
N GLY A 49 -0.16 3.53 15.54
CA GLY A 49 -0.67 2.35 16.25
C GLY A 49 -0.10 1.01 15.75
N ILE A 50 0.95 1.04 14.91
CA ILE A 50 1.72 -0.14 14.54
C ILE A 50 3.02 -0.16 15.34
N ASP A 51 3.26 -1.26 16.04
CA ASP A 51 4.48 -1.46 16.81
C ASP A 51 5.68 -1.75 15.86
N PRO A 52 6.86 -1.18 16.14
CA PRO A 52 8.04 -1.42 15.32
C PRO A 52 8.55 -2.85 15.43
N VAL A 53 9.00 -3.42 14.33
CA VAL A 53 9.60 -4.77 14.25
C VAL A 53 11.11 -4.63 14.16
N TYR A 54 11.81 -4.85 15.27
CA TYR A 54 13.28 -4.83 15.31
C TYR A 54 13.90 -6.01 14.55
N GLU A 55 15.16 -5.86 14.12
CA GLU A 55 15.89 -6.81 13.26
C GLU A 55 15.83 -8.27 13.75
N GLY A 56 16.00 -8.51 15.06
CA GLY A 56 15.95 -9.86 15.62
C GLY A 56 14.56 -10.51 15.68
N LEU A 57 13.51 -9.78 15.30
CA LEU A 57 12.12 -10.22 15.34
C LEU A 57 11.49 -10.31 13.93
N LEU A 58 12.22 -9.93 12.88
CA LEU A 58 11.69 -9.92 11.52
C LEU A 58 11.63 -11.34 10.93
N ASP A 59 10.42 -11.84 10.66
CA ASP A 59 10.22 -13.01 9.80
C ASP A 59 10.32 -12.59 8.32
N ALA A 60 11.56 -12.49 7.82
CA ALA A 60 11.82 -11.97 6.48
C ALA A 60 11.15 -12.77 5.35
N PRO A 61 11.11 -14.12 5.35
CA PRO A 61 10.35 -14.88 4.36
C PRO A 61 8.86 -14.53 4.35
N LEU A 62 8.22 -14.46 5.51
CA LEU A 62 6.80 -14.11 5.60
C LEU A 62 6.55 -12.67 5.14
N VAL A 63 7.39 -11.72 5.58
CA VAL A 63 7.29 -10.32 5.19
C VAL A 63 7.41 -10.17 3.68
N LYS A 64 8.38 -10.84 3.04
CA LYS A 64 8.56 -10.79 1.59
C LYS A 64 7.28 -11.22 0.86
N ILE A 65 6.71 -12.37 1.21
CA ILE A 65 5.48 -12.89 0.58
C ILE A 65 4.31 -11.89 0.73
N ILE A 66 4.08 -11.39 1.94
CA ILE A 66 2.95 -10.49 2.21
C ILE A 66 3.15 -9.12 1.55
N CYS A 67 4.35 -8.56 1.62
CA CYS A 67 4.65 -7.24 1.07
C CYS A 67 4.78 -7.24 -0.46
N GLU A 68 5.17 -8.36 -1.09
CA GLU A 68 5.07 -8.53 -2.55
C GLU A 68 3.60 -8.35 -3.00
N ALA A 69 2.68 -9.09 -2.38
CA ALA A 69 1.25 -8.95 -2.65
C ALA A 69 0.74 -7.54 -2.36
N ALA A 70 1.19 -6.91 -1.26
CA ALA A 70 0.79 -5.55 -0.92
C ALA A 70 1.26 -4.53 -1.98
N VAL A 71 2.48 -4.66 -2.50
CA VAL A 71 3.03 -3.80 -3.55
C VAL A 71 2.32 -3.99 -4.89
N GLU A 72 1.89 -5.21 -5.22
CA GLU A 72 1.08 -5.48 -6.41
C GLU A 72 -0.28 -4.78 -6.35
N ILE A 73 -0.91 -4.79 -5.17
CA ILE A 73 -2.20 -4.15 -4.92
C ILE A 73 -2.07 -2.61 -4.86
N ARG A 74 -1.07 -2.11 -4.11
CA ARG A 74 -0.84 -0.70 -3.83
C ARG A 74 0.57 -0.27 -4.26
N PRO A 75 0.86 -0.24 -5.58
CA PRO A 75 2.16 0.17 -6.07
C PRO A 75 2.43 1.66 -5.83
N ASP A 76 1.39 2.43 -5.50
CA ASP A 76 1.37 3.86 -5.18
C ASP A 76 1.79 4.17 -3.74
N MET A 77 2.07 3.17 -2.91
CA MET A 77 2.51 3.34 -1.52
C MET A 77 4.00 3.01 -1.37
N PRO A 78 4.89 4.02 -1.38
CA PRO A 78 6.35 3.83 -1.32
C PRO A 78 6.82 3.03 -0.11
N ARG A 79 6.16 3.18 1.05
CA ARG A 79 6.50 2.45 2.29
C ARG A 79 6.38 0.93 2.15
N LEU A 80 5.50 0.42 1.28
CA LEU A 80 5.37 -1.02 1.04
C LEU A 80 6.59 -1.56 0.28
N ARG A 81 7.14 -0.77 -0.64
CA ARG A 81 8.40 -1.11 -1.31
C ARG A 81 9.59 -1.04 -0.36
N HIS A 82 9.58 -0.10 0.60
CA HIS A 82 10.59 -0.09 1.66
C HIS A 82 10.53 -1.36 2.51
N ALA A 83 9.35 -1.74 2.99
CA ALA A 83 9.11 -2.98 3.73
C ALA A 83 9.61 -4.22 2.97
N LEU A 84 9.28 -4.30 1.68
CA LEU A 84 9.80 -5.36 0.82
C LEU A 84 11.34 -5.31 0.73
N GLY A 85 11.93 -4.13 0.48
CA GLY A 85 13.38 -3.95 0.43
C GLY A 85 14.08 -4.39 1.72
N ARG A 86 13.51 -4.08 2.88
CA ARG A 86 13.99 -4.51 4.19
C ARG A 86 14.00 -6.03 4.35
N ALA A 87 12.93 -6.72 3.91
CA ALA A 87 12.88 -8.18 3.92
C ALA A 87 13.94 -8.79 2.99
N ASN A 88 14.11 -8.22 1.80
CA ASN A 88 15.14 -8.65 0.85
C ASN A 88 16.55 -8.48 1.44
N LEU A 89 16.83 -7.41 2.20
CA LEU A 89 18.11 -7.26 2.91
C LEU A 89 18.35 -8.41 3.90
N HIS A 90 17.36 -8.76 4.70
CA HIS A 90 17.47 -9.84 5.69
C HIS A 90 17.66 -11.22 5.05
N LEU A 91 17.15 -11.39 3.84
CA LEU A 91 17.32 -12.62 3.04
C LEU A 91 18.64 -12.65 2.26
N GLY A 92 19.44 -11.59 2.30
CA GLY A 92 20.69 -11.48 1.53
C GLY A 92 20.47 -11.19 0.03
N GLU A 93 19.24 -10.84 -0.36
CA GLU A 93 18.86 -10.52 -1.74
C GLU A 93 19.23 -9.07 -2.09
N HIS A 94 20.51 -8.71 -1.93
CA HIS A 94 20.97 -7.31 -1.91
C HIS A 94 20.64 -6.51 -3.17
N VAL A 95 20.67 -7.14 -4.35
CA VAL A 95 20.33 -6.47 -5.62
C VAL A 95 18.85 -6.07 -5.64
N ILE A 96 17.97 -7.02 -5.30
CA ILE A 96 16.52 -6.81 -5.27
C ILE A 96 16.16 -5.83 -4.14
N ALA A 97 16.83 -5.95 -2.99
CA ALA A 97 16.67 -5.01 -1.89
C ALA A 97 16.98 -3.57 -2.32
N LYS A 98 18.13 -3.36 -2.96
CA LYS A 98 18.56 -2.05 -3.44
C LYS A 98 17.54 -1.47 -4.43
N GLU A 99 17.07 -2.27 -5.38
CA GLU A 99 16.06 -1.82 -6.34
C GLU A 99 14.76 -1.39 -5.67
N ASN A 100 14.26 -2.16 -4.70
CA ASN A 100 13.04 -1.82 -3.97
C ASN A 100 13.21 -0.56 -3.12
N LEU A 101 14.34 -0.42 -2.42
CA LEU A 101 14.63 0.75 -1.60
C LEU A 101 14.79 2.02 -2.44
N LEU A 102 15.44 1.93 -3.62
CA LEU A 102 15.52 3.04 -4.56
C LEU A 102 14.14 3.45 -5.08
N LYS A 103 13.32 2.49 -5.53
CA LYS A 103 11.94 2.78 -5.96
C LYS A 103 11.09 3.40 -4.85
N ALA A 104 11.29 2.97 -3.60
CA ALA A 104 10.63 3.58 -2.45
C ALA A 104 11.11 5.02 -2.23
N ALA A 105 12.42 5.26 -2.28
CA ALA A 105 13.00 6.59 -2.14
C ALA A 105 12.51 7.55 -3.25
N ASP A 106 12.53 7.11 -4.51
CA ASP A 106 12.01 7.85 -5.67
C ASP A 106 10.52 8.18 -5.51
N GLY A 107 9.77 7.29 -4.85
CA GLY A 107 8.37 7.50 -4.49
C GLY A 107 8.14 8.45 -3.31
N GLY A 108 9.20 8.94 -2.65
CA GLY A 108 9.11 9.86 -1.51
C GLY A 108 9.31 9.20 -0.14
N HIS A 109 9.72 7.94 -0.07
CA HIS A 109 10.06 7.27 1.19
C HIS A 109 11.48 7.62 1.65
N ALA A 110 11.65 8.77 2.30
CA ALA A 110 12.97 9.29 2.67
C ALA A 110 13.82 8.33 3.52
N TYR A 111 13.20 7.54 4.41
CA TYR A 111 13.93 6.60 5.27
C TYR A 111 14.65 5.49 4.50
N SER A 112 14.20 5.19 3.27
CA SER A 112 14.87 4.21 2.40
C SER A 112 16.30 4.62 2.04
N LEU A 113 16.60 5.93 1.99
CA LEU A 113 17.96 6.42 1.75
C LEU A 113 18.89 6.05 2.91
N THR A 114 18.44 6.22 4.15
CA THR A 114 19.19 5.80 5.34
C THR A 114 19.42 4.29 5.37
N THR A 115 18.48 3.52 4.84
CA THR A 115 18.58 2.05 4.78
C THR A 115 19.53 1.57 3.69
N LEU A 116 19.75 2.35 2.63
CA LEU A 116 20.70 2.05 1.56
C LEU A 116 22.17 2.25 1.97
N GLY A 117 22.42 3.07 3.01
CA GLY A 117 23.76 3.48 3.45
C GLY A 117 24.19 4.81 2.88
#